data_AF-R8BAX1-F1
#
_entry.id   AF-R8BAX1-F1
#
_cell.length_a   1.000
_cell.length_b   1.000
_cell.length_c   1.000
_cell.angle_alpha   90.00
_cell.angle_beta   90.00
_cell.angle_gamma   90.00
#
_symmetry.space_group_name_H-M   'P 1'
#
loop_
_entity.id
_entity.type
_entity.pdbx_description
1 polymer ?
#
loop_
_entity_poly.entity_id
_entity_poly.type
_entity_poly.pdbx_seq_one_letter_code
_entity_poly.pdbx_strand_id
1 'polypeptide(L)'
;MLVEHKEACQHMTCRCGAEFCYVCGQIWRSCSCTMEQLAVIKAIAERRARQRLEAQERELREARELEEALQQIAELEKEEERKKELARQERERRYKEFVGRKYLELRDTLEELNSLQKIMLQYQHDRERDLLNVRAQEAKDGLQKKQYAQRQELETITHSKITEKELKWERSYHARVVFERKLEAEYRKELEEYWAEKEDGAQQIETAMRAYMKKNDKRYHAWKKWRDEEIEKYRFTVEEEQAIREELMDHKMHCLEESFKIQVAEFKLKEKAELLWFDLVIDERTRMIKELEEVEREAGAGDDFDIEAHPGLPLNGDEAGPSHTRWGAIQEPKRKAPAPPTKIEKSDSEITKSGGNET
;
A
#
# COMPACT_ATOMS: atom_id res chain seq x y z
N MET A 1 59.95 86.00 13.15
CA MET A 1 60.41 86.12 14.55
C MET A 1 59.53 87.15 15.24
N LEU A 2 58.88 86.80 16.35
CA LEU A 2 57.99 87.70 17.09
C LEU A 2 58.83 88.59 18.01
N VAL A 3 58.66 89.93 17.94
CA VAL A 3 59.32 90.89 18.84
C VAL A 3 58.25 91.42 19.79
N GLU A 4 58.32 91.05 21.07
CA GLU A 4 57.38 91.48 22.10
C GLU A 4 57.74 92.87 22.64
N HIS A 5 56.76 93.77 22.67
CA HIS A 5 56.90 95.13 23.18
C HIS A 5 56.59 95.15 24.69
N LYS A 6 57.63 95.33 25.53
CA LYS A 6 57.50 95.13 26.99
C LYS A 6 57.30 96.40 27.83
N GLU A 7 57.42 97.62 27.27
CA GLU A 7 57.36 98.87 28.07
C GLU A 7 56.69 100.06 27.35
N ALA A 8 56.40 101.14 28.07
CA ALA A 8 55.51 102.23 27.67
C ALA A 8 56.10 103.26 26.67
N CYS A 9 56.92 102.85 25.69
CA CYS A 9 57.51 103.76 24.67
C CYS A 9 57.25 103.25 23.25
N GLN A 10 57.07 104.12 22.25
CA GLN A 10 56.82 103.70 20.86
C GLN A 10 58.01 103.06 20.15
N HIS A 11 59.19 103.08 20.76
CA HIS A 11 60.43 102.56 20.20
C HIS A 11 60.48 101.02 20.24
N MET A 12 60.88 100.41 19.13
CA MET A 12 61.27 99.01 19.04
C MET A 12 62.66 98.87 18.41
N THR A 13 63.43 97.94 18.96
CA THR A 13 64.73 97.55 18.41
C THR A 13 64.67 96.09 17.95
N CYS A 14 64.95 95.85 16.67
CA CYS A 14 65.07 94.49 16.13
C CYS A 14 66.40 93.86 16.57
N ARG A 15 66.49 92.53 16.59
CA ARG A 15 67.75 91.81 16.87
C ARG A 15 68.85 92.10 15.85
N CYS A 16 68.52 92.61 14.66
CA CYS A 16 69.48 93.08 13.65
C CYS A 16 70.00 94.51 13.88
N GLY A 17 69.58 95.19 14.96
CA GLY A 17 69.99 96.55 15.29
C GLY A 17 69.13 97.66 14.68
N ALA A 18 68.14 97.34 13.84
CA ALA A 18 67.22 98.33 13.29
C ALA A 18 66.25 98.87 14.35
N GLU A 19 66.13 100.21 14.43
CA GLU A 19 65.20 100.91 15.31
C GLU A 19 63.99 101.44 14.53
N PHE A 20 62.79 101.15 14.99
CA PHE A 20 61.54 101.52 14.33
C PHE A 20 60.42 101.83 15.32
N CYS A 21 59.37 102.51 14.85
CA CYS A 21 58.18 102.82 15.64
C CYS A 21 57.20 101.63 15.68
N TYR A 22 56.74 101.22 16.87
CA TYR A 22 55.76 100.14 17.03
C TYR A 22 54.39 100.45 16.42
N VAL A 23 54.05 101.74 16.30
CA VAL A 23 52.74 102.19 15.80
C VAL A 23 52.65 102.05 14.28
N CYS A 24 53.67 102.47 13.54
CA CYS A 24 53.62 102.57 12.08
C CYS A 24 54.74 101.81 11.33
N GLY A 25 55.72 101.25 12.03
CA GLY A 25 56.82 100.48 11.44
C GLY A 25 57.90 101.30 10.71
N GLN A 26 57.82 102.63 10.70
CA GLN A 26 58.84 103.52 10.11
C GLN A 26 60.10 103.60 10.99
N ILE A 27 61.22 104.03 10.40
CA ILE A 27 62.49 104.26 11.11
C ILE A 27 62.25 105.18 12.32
N TRP A 28 62.88 104.87 13.46
CA TRP A 28 62.69 105.64 14.68
C TRP A 28 63.00 107.13 14.47
N ARG A 29 62.13 108.01 15.00
CA ARG A 29 62.11 109.48 14.80
C ARG A 29 61.76 109.99 13.40
N SER A 30 61.41 109.15 12.43
CA SER A 30 60.91 109.62 11.11
C SER A 30 59.38 109.74 11.02
N CYS A 31 58.64 109.38 12.08
CA CYS A 31 57.18 109.46 12.14
C CYS A 31 56.69 110.44 13.22
N SER A 32 55.48 110.99 13.05
CA SER A 32 54.79 111.87 14.01
C SER A 32 53.82 111.13 14.94
N CYS A 33 54.01 109.82 15.16
CA CYS A 33 53.09 109.01 15.95
C CYS A 33 53.10 109.40 17.44
N THR A 34 51.91 109.43 18.05
CA THR A 34 51.73 109.88 19.44
C THR A 34 51.58 108.73 20.43
N MET A 35 51.84 109.01 21.70
CA MET A 35 51.64 108.04 22.78
C MET A 35 50.18 107.61 22.90
N GLU A 36 49.24 108.47 22.49
CA GLU A 36 47.82 108.12 22.35
C GLU A 36 47.59 107.08 21.25
N GLN A 37 48.24 107.20 20.08
CA GLN A 37 48.15 106.19 19.03
C GLN A 37 48.73 104.83 19.47
N LEU A 38 49.78 104.83 20.29
CA LEU A 38 50.30 103.62 20.93
C LEU A 38 49.28 102.99 21.89
N ALA A 39 48.64 103.80 22.73
CA ALA A 39 47.61 103.35 23.67
C ALA A 39 46.40 102.75 22.93
N VAL A 40 45.99 103.35 21.80
CA VAL A 40 44.93 102.82 20.93
C VAL A 40 45.30 101.44 20.37
N ILE A 41 46.53 101.27 19.85
CA ILE A 41 46.98 99.97 19.31
C ILE A 41 47.05 98.90 20.42
N LYS A 42 47.56 99.24 21.61
CA LYS A 42 47.58 98.31 22.76
C LYS A 42 46.17 97.94 23.22
N ALA A 43 45.26 98.90 23.32
CA ALA A 43 43.85 98.64 23.66
C ALA A 43 43.15 97.75 22.62
N ILE A 44 43.45 97.93 21.33
CA ILE A 44 42.96 97.04 20.26
C ILE A 44 43.55 95.63 20.41
N ALA A 45 44.85 95.50 20.69
CA ALA A 45 45.52 94.22 20.88
C ALA A 45 44.99 93.47 22.12
N GLU A 46 44.78 94.16 23.23
CA GLU A 46 44.14 93.61 24.44
C GLU A 46 42.68 93.23 24.22
N ARG A 47 41.91 94.03 23.47
CA ARG A 47 40.54 93.69 23.08
C ARG A 47 40.53 92.43 22.21
N ARG A 48 41.46 92.29 21.26
CA ARG A 48 41.63 91.07 20.44
C ARG A 48 42.10 89.87 21.26
N ALA A 49 42.94 90.08 22.28
CA ALA A 49 43.35 89.01 23.20
C ALA A 49 42.18 88.52 24.08
N ARG A 50 41.39 89.45 24.65
CA ARG A 50 40.16 89.15 25.38
C ARG A 50 39.12 88.44 24.51
N GLN A 51 38.88 88.94 23.29
CA GLN A 51 37.99 88.30 22.33
C GLN A 51 38.41 86.88 21.95
N ARG A 52 39.73 86.62 21.82
CA ARG A 52 40.26 85.28 21.57
C ARG A 52 40.06 84.34 22.76
N LEU A 53 40.27 84.82 23.98
CA LEU A 53 40.04 84.02 25.19
C LEU A 53 38.54 83.71 25.38
N GLU A 54 37.67 84.70 25.21
CA GLU A 54 36.21 84.51 25.24
C GLU A 54 35.74 83.58 24.11
N ALA A 55 36.34 83.66 22.91
CA ALA A 55 36.05 82.74 21.82
C ALA A 55 36.49 81.31 22.17
N GLN A 56 37.69 81.12 22.71
CA GLN A 56 38.19 79.82 23.14
C GLN A 56 37.34 79.22 24.28
N GLU A 57 36.87 80.05 25.22
CA GLU A 57 35.95 79.62 26.29
C GLU A 57 34.55 79.29 25.76
N ARG A 58 34.08 79.98 24.71
CA ARG A 58 32.84 79.60 23.99
C ARG A 58 33.02 78.27 23.28
N GLU A 59 34.09 78.10 22.51
CA GLU A 59 34.42 76.85 21.81
C GLU A 59 34.54 75.67 22.77
N LEU A 60 35.18 75.84 23.94
CA LEU A 60 35.27 74.78 24.94
C LEU A 60 33.91 74.43 25.58
N ARG A 61 33.03 75.42 25.78
CA ARG A 61 31.66 75.16 26.26
C ARG A 61 30.85 74.42 25.22
N GLU A 62 30.87 74.90 23.97
CA GLU A 62 30.19 74.27 22.84
C GLU A 62 30.71 72.84 22.59
N ALA A 63 32.02 72.60 22.71
CA ALA A 63 32.60 71.26 22.61
C ALA A 63 32.09 70.32 23.69
N ARG A 64 31.98 70.79 24.95
CA ARG A 64 31.41 69.99 26.05
C ARG A 64 29.93 69.69 25.85
N GLU A 65 29.15 70.69 25.46
CA GLU A 65 27.71 70.52 25.15
C GLU A 65 27.52 69.54 23.99
N LEU A 66 28.37 69.61 22.97
CA LEU A 66 28.36 68.67 21.85
C LEU A 66 28.77 67.26 22.28
N GLU A 67 29.79 67.11 23.13
CA GLU A 67 30.20 65.80 23.69
C GLU A 67 29.06 65.17 24.52
N GLU A 68 28.39 65.95 25.36
CA GLU A 68 27.23 65.49 26.14
C GLU A 68 26.06 65.10 25.23
N ALA A 69 25.75 65.88 24.21
CA ALA A 69 24.70 65.56 23.24
C ALA A 69 25.02 64.27 22.45
N LEU A 70 26.28 64.07 22.04
CA LEU A 70 26.71 62.85 21.36
C LEU A 70 26.61 61.62 22.27
N GLN A 71 26.91 61.75 23.57
CA GLN A 71 26.72 60.65 24.54
C GLN A 71 25.25 60.26 24.68
N GLN A 72 24.34 61.24 24.75
CA GLN A 72 22.90 61.00 24.82
C GLN A 72 22.37 60.31 23.55
N ILE A 73 22.81 60.74 22.37
CA ILE A 73 22.46 60.10 21.09
C ILE A 73 22.95 58.65 21.07
N ALA A 74 24.20 58.41 21.44
CA ALA A 74 24.77 57.05 21.46
C ALA A 74 24.06 56.11 22.45
N GLU A 75 23.52 56.63 23.56
CA GLU A 75 22.72 55.85 24.49
C GLU A 75 21.34 55.50 23.92
N LEU A 76 20.66 56.48 23.29
CA LEU A 76 19.38 56.27 22.61
C LEU A 76 19.50 55.29 21.44
N GLU A 77 20.57 55.38 20.63
CA GLU A 77 20.84 54.45 19.54
C GLU A 77 20.98 53.01 20.04
N LYS A 78 21.69 52.80 21.16
CA LYS A 78 21.79 51.48 21.81
C LYS A 78 20.45 50.97 22.31
N GLU A 79 19.62 51.83 22.89
CA GLU A 79 18.27 51.44 23.32
C GLU A 79 17.37 51.08 22.14
N GLU A 80 17.44 51.85 21.05
CA GLU A 80 16.72 51.55 19.82
C GLU A 80 17.17 50.24 19.19
N GLU A 81 18.48 49.97 19.14
CA GLU A 81 19.02 48.68 18.70
C GLU A 81 18.49 47.53 19.55
N ARG A 82 18.50 47.68 20.88
CA ARG A 82 17.91 46.67 21.79
C ARG A 82 16.42 46.47 21.54
N LYS A 83 15.66 47.53 21.34
CA LYS A 83 14.22 47.45 21.02
C LYS A 83 13.98 46.78 19.67
N LYS A 84 14.79 47.11 18.65
CA LYS A 84 14.73 46.49 17.31
C LYS A 84 15.03 44.99 17.38
N GLU A 85 16.06 44.60 18.13
CA GLU A 85 16.44 43.20 18.32
C GLU A 85 15.36 42.42 19.08
N LEU A 86 14.80 42.98 20.16
CA LEU A 86 13.67 42.37 20.88
C LEU A 86 12.45 42.21 19.97
N ALA A 87 12.13 43.22 19.16
CA ALA A 87 11.05 43.14 18.19
C ALA A 87 11.31 42.07 17.11
N ARG A 88 12.56 41.91 16.65
CA ARG A 88 12.97 40.85 15.72
C ARG A 88 12.79 39.46 16.34
N GLN A 89 13.26 39.27 17.57
CA GLN A 89 13.11 38.01 18.31
C GLN A 89 11.63 37.67 18.56
N GLU A 90 10.80 38.66 18.90
CA GLU A 90 9.39 38.44 19.11
C GLU A 90 8.65 38.10 17.81
N ARG A 91 8.98 38.75 16.69
CA ARG A 91 8.46 38.37 15.36
C ARG A 91 8.84 36.93 15.01
N GLU A 92 10.10 36.56 15.19
CA GLU A 92 10.58 35.21 14.91
C GLU A 92 9.89 34.16 15.81
N ARG A 93 9.70 34.48 17.10
CA ARG A 93 8.96 33.62 18.03
C ARG A 93 7.53 33.39 17.55
N ARG A 94 6.81 34.46 17.24
CA ARG A 94 5.41 34.36 16.80
C ARG A 94 5.29 33.66 15.45
N TYR A 95 6.23 33.86 14.54
CA TYR A 95 6.30 33.13 13.27
C TYR A 95 6.47 31.62 13.50
N LYS A 96 7.40 31.21 14.37
CA LYS A 96 7.58 29.80 14.74
C LYS A 96 6.34 29.19 15.40
N GLU A 97 5.62 29.95 16.23
CA GLU A 97 4.34 29.53 16.82
C GLU A 97 3.23 29.39 15.76
N PHE A 98 3.17 30.30 14.79
CA PHE A 98 2.24 30.23 13.67
C PHE A 98 2.50 29.02 12.78
N VAL A 99 3.74 28.82 12.33
CA VAL A 99 4.15 27.66 11.54
C VAL A 99 3.87 26.37 12.30
N GLY A 100 4.19 26.31 13.60
CA GLY A 100 3.88 25.15 14.44
C GLY A 100 2.38 24.81 14.49
N ARG A 101 1.50 25.81 14.60
CA ARG A 101 0.03 25.61 14.56
C ARG A 101 -0.43 25.14 13.18
N LYS A 102 0.01 25.78 12.11
CA LYS A 102 -0.29 25.41 10.73
C LYS A 102 0.04 23.93 10.46
N TYR A 103 1.23 23.49 10.86
CA TYR A 103 1.67 22.10 10.63
C TYR A 103 1.03 21.10 11.59
N LEU A 104 0.58 21.53 12.77
CA LEU A 104 -0.22 20.70 13.66
C LEU A 104 -1.57 20.36 13.01
N GLU A 105 -2.30 21.36 12.51
CA GLU A 105 -3.58 21.15 11.80
C GLU A 105 -3.42 20.26 10.57
N LEU A 106 -2.33 20.42 9.81
CA LEU A 106 -2.02 19.55 8.67
C LEU A 106 -1.75 18.10 9.09
N ARG A 107 -1.11 17.86 10.24
CA ARG A 107 -0.93 16.49 10.76
C ARG A 107 -2.25 15.88 11.18
N ASP A 108 -3.10 16.63 11.88
CA ASP A 108 -4.39 16.14 12.38
C ASP A 108 -5.29 15.72 11.19
N THR A 109 -5.41 16.60 10.18
CA THR A 109 -6.17 16.28 8.94
C THR A 109 -5.57 15.10 8.17
N LEU A 110 -4.25 14.96 8.15
CA LEU A 110 -3.60 13.80 7.53
C LEU A 110 -3.86 12.51 8.32
N GLU A 111 -3.87 12.56 9.65
CA GLU A 111 -4.19 11.42 10.52
C GLU A 111 -5.63 10.94 10.32
N GLU A 112 -6.58 11.87 10.19
CA GLU A 112 -7.97 11.55 9.83
C GLU A 112 -8.06 10.86 8.47
N LEU A 113 -7.37 11.39 7.46
CA LEU A 113 -7.31 10.79 6.12
C LEU A 113 -6.70 9.38 6.16
N ASN A 114 -5.59 9.22 6.87
CA ASN A 114 -4.91 7.93 7.02
C ASN A 114 -5.82 6.93 7.74
N SER A 115 -6.52 7.35 8.78
CA SER A 115 -7.48 6.51 9.52
C SER A 115 -8.62 6.05 8.61
N LEU A 116 -9.19 6.95 7.82
CA LEU A 116 -10.23 6.61 6.85
C LEU A 116 -9.71 5.66 5.78
N GLN A 117 -8.53 5.92 5.22
CA GLN A 117 -7.89 5.04 4.23
C GLN A 117 -7.62 3.63 4.78
N LYS A 118 -7.23 3.52 6.06
CA LYS A 118 -7.04 2.22 6.72
C LYS A 118 -8.33 1.43 6.83
N ILE A 119 -9.41 2.08 7.24
CA ILE A 119 -10.74 1.46 7.32
C ILE A 119 -11.20 1.00 5.93
N MET A 120 -11.00 1.83 4.91
CA MET A 120 -11.35 1.47 3.53
C MET A 120 -10.56 0.26 3.02
N LEU A 121 -9.25 0.21 3.31
CA LEU A 121 -8.40 -0.91 2.94
C LEU A 121 -8.84 -2.21 3.64
N GLN A 122 -9.09 -2.16 4.93
CA GLN A 122 -9.59 -3.31 5.70
C GLN A 122 -10.94 -3.80 5.18
N TYR A 123 -11.86 -2.88 4.89
CA TYR A 123 -13.15 -3.23 4.30
C TYR A 123 -13.00 -3.90 2.93
N GLN A 124 -12.06 -3.44 2.10
CA GLN A 124 -11.74 -4.09 0.83
C GLN A 124 -11.20 -5.50 1.03
N HIS A 125 -10.27 -5.71 1.98
CA HIS A 125 -9.74 -7.03 2.34
C HIS A 125 -10.85 -7.96 2.83
N ASP A 126 -11.71 -7.51 3.73
CA ASP A 126 -12.83 -8.30 4.24
C ASP A 126 -13.78 -8.71 3.11
N ARG A 127 -14.13 -7.77 2.24
CA ARG A 127 -14.97 -8.03 1.07
C ARG A 127 -14.33 -9.03 0.09
N GLU A 128 -13.04 -8.89 -0.20
CA GLU A 128 -12.31 -9.83 -1.07
C GLU A 128 -12.25 -11.23 -0.44
N ARG A 129 -12.02 -11.33 0.87
CA ARG A 129 -12.03 -12.59 1.62
C ARG A 129 -13.39 -13.28 1.55
N ASP A 130 -14.47 -12.55 1.77
CA ASP A 130 -15.83 -13.08 1.68
C ASP A 130 -16.16 -13.55 0.27
N LEU A 131 -15.79 -12.78 -0.75
CA LEU A 131 -15.97 -13.18 -2.15
C LEU A 131 -15.19 -14.45 -2.49
N LEU A 132 -13.97 -14.60 -1.97
CA LEU A 132 -13.17 -15.82 -2.19
C LEU A 132 -13.83 -17.03 -1.51
N ASN A 133 -14.32 -16.87 -0.29
CA ASN A 133 -15.03 -17.93 0.45
C ASN A 133 -16.32 -18.35 -0.25
N VAL A 134 -17.12 -17.39 -0.72
CA VAL A 134 -18.35 -17.67 -1.48
C VAL A 134 -18.02 -18.43 -2.77
N ARG A 135 -17.02 -17.98 -3.54
CA ARG A 135 -16.60 -18.68 -4.76
C ARG A 135 -16.12 -20.11 -4.47
N ALA A 136 -15.34 -20.30 -3.40
CA ALA A 136 -14.87 -21.61 -2.99
C ALA A 136 -16.04 -22.55 -2.65
N GLN A 137 -17.00 -22.04 -1.88
CA GLN A 137 -18.19 -22.79 -1.49
C GLN A 137 -19.09 -23.13 -2.68
N GLU A 138 -19.38 -22.16 -3.55
CA GLU A 138 -20.20 -22.37 -4.75
C GLU A 138 -19.56 -23.39 -5.71
N ALA A 139 -18.24 -23.31 -5.89
CA ALA A 139 -17.50 -24.26 -6.72
C ALA A 139 -17.53 -25.67 -6.12
N LYS A 140 -17.33 -25.79 -4.80
CA LYS A 140 -17.40 -27.06 -4.08
C LYS A 140 -18.79 -27.67 -4.16
N ASP A 141 -19.84 -26.91 -3.83
CA ASP A 141 -21.23 -27.37 -3.88
C ASP A 141 -21.65 -27.74 -5.30
N GLY A 142 -21.22 -26.95 -6.29
CA GLY A 142 -21.47 -27.22 -7.71
C GLY A 142 -20.81 -28.52 -8.17
N LEU A 143 -19.58 -28.79 -7.74
CA LEU A 143 -18.88 -30.03 -8.05
C LEU A 143 -19.50 -31.23 -7.31
N GLN A 144 -19.80 -31.08 -6.02
CA GLN A 144 -20.43 -32.12 -5.20
C GLN A 144 -21.78 -32.56 -5.78
N LYS A 145 -22.64 -31.60 -6.20
CA LYS A 145 -23.93 -31.92 -6.84
C LYS A 145 -23.76 -32.73 -8.12
N LYS A 146 -22.77 -32.39 -8.95
CA LYS A 146 -22.47 -33.14 -10.18
C LYS A 146 -21.95 -34.53 -9.87
N GLN A 147 -21.03 -34.66 -8.92
CA GLN A 147 -20.46 -35.94 -8.50
C GLN A 147 -21.51 -36.84 -7.86
N TYR A 148 -22.43 -36.29 -7.07
CA TYR A 148 -23.54 -37.04 -6.50
C TYR A 148 -24.42 -37.67 -7.59
N ALA A 149 -24.82 -36.88 -8.60
CA ALA A 149 -25.60 -37.40 -9.72
C ALA A 149 -24.83 -38.48 -10.52
N GLN A 150 -23.53 -38.26 -10.74
CA GLN A 150 -22.68 -39.24 -11.43
C GLN A 150 -22.52 -40.53 -10.62
N ARG A 151 -22.40 -40.48 -9.29
CA ARG A 151 -22.33 -41.66 -8.42
C ARG A 151 -23.62 -42.48 -8.50
N GLN A 152 -24.78 -41.83 -8.44
CA GLN A 152 -26.07 -42.51 -8.62
C GLN A 152 -26.18 -43.17 -10.00
N GLU A 153 -25.80 -42.46 -11.07
CA GLU A 153 -25.80 -43.02 -12.42
C GLU A 153 -24.86 -44.23 -12.53
N LEU A 154 -23.64 -44.13 -12.00
CA LEU A 154 -22.68 -45.23 -11.99
C LEU A 154 -23.20 -46.45 -11.23
N GLU A 155 -23.77 -46.25 -10.05
CA GLU A 155 -24.35 -47.33 -9.25
C GLU A 155 -25.47 -48.05 -10.02
N THR A 156 -26.37 -47.29 -10.66
CA THR A 156 -27.45 -47.89 -11.47
C THR A 156 -26.92 -48.66 -12.68
N ILE A 157 -25.91 -48.14 -13.36
CA ILE A 157 -25.28 -48.80 -14.51
C ILE A 157 -24.56 -50.08 -14.06
N THR A 158 -23.77 -50.02 -12.98
CA THR A 158 -23.07 -51.18 -12.42
C THR A 158 -24.06 -52.27 -12.02
N HIS A 159 -25.10 -51.90 -11.29
CA HIS A 159 -26.13 -52.84 -10.86
C HIS A 159 -26.88 -53.46 -12.05
N SER A 160 -27.18 -52.67 -13.08
CA SER A 160 -27.82 -53.15 -14.31
C SER A 160 -26.94 -54.14 -15.07
N LYS A 161 -25.65 -53.84 -15.25
CA LYS A 161 -24.67 -54.74 -15.90
C LYS A 161 -24.59 -56.09 -15.18
N ILE A 162 -24.50 -56.08 -13.84
CA ILE A 162 -24.44 -57.29 -13.02
C ILE A 162 -25.74 -58.09 -13.17
N THR A 163 -26.89 -57.45 -12.98
CA THR A 163 -28.21 -58.10 -13.06
C THR A 163 -28.49 -58.68 -14.45
N GLU A 164 -28.16 -57.97 -15.52
CA GLU A 164 -28.34 -58.46 -16.90
C GLU A 164 -27.49 -59.71 -17.15
N LYS A 165 -26.25 -59.71 -16.65
CA LYS A 165 -25.35 -60.85 -16.76
C LYS A 165 -25.86 -62.06 -15.98
N GLU A 166 -26.33 -61.86 -14.75
CA GLU A 166 -26.95 -62.90 -13.93
C GLU A 166 -28.18 -63.50 -14.63
N LEU A 167 -29.08 -62.65 -15.13
CA LEU A 167 -30.30 -63.08 -15.82
C LEU A 167 -29.98 -63.90 -17.09
N LYS A 168 -28.95 -63.50 -17.86
CA LYS A 168 -28.51 -64.26 -19.03
C LYS A 168 -28.03 -65.67 -18.66
N TRP A 169 -27.33 -65.79 -17.53
CA TRP A 169 -26.87 -67.07 -17.03
C TRP A 169 -28.00 -67.91 -16.41
N GLU A 170 -28.95 -67.30 -15.71
CA GLU A 170 -30.16 -67.97 -15.22
C GLU A 170 -31.00 -68.55 -16.38
N ARG A 171 -31.17 -67.80 -17.46
CA ARG A 171 -31.84 -68.30 -18.67
C ARG A 171 -31.12 -69.50 -19.27
N SER A 172 -29.79 -69.43 -19.33
CA SER A 172 -28.95 -70.53 -19.82
C SER A 172 -29.06 -71.77 -18.92
N TYR A 173 -29.14 -71.57 -17.59
CA TYR A 173 -29.38 -72.62 -16.60
C TYR A 173 -30.74 -73.28 -16.81
N HIS A 174 -31.82 -72.50 -16.89
CA HIS A 174 -33.16 -73.01 -17.12
C HIS A 174 -33.26 -73.83 -18.41
N ALA A 175 -32.66 -73.34 -19.50
CA ALA A 175 -32.61 -74.08 -20.76
C ALA A 175 -31.89 -75.42 -20.61
N ARG A 176 -30.78 -75.45 -19.86
CA ARG A 176 -30.03 -76.68 -19.58
C ARG A 176 -30.80 -77.68 -18.73
N VAL A 177 -31.48 -77.24 -17.67
CA VAL A 177 -32.33 -78.11 -16.83
C VAL A 177 -33.47 -78.73 -17.65
N VAL A 178 -34.10 -77.94 -18.51
CA VAL A 178 -35.15 -78.45 -19.41
C VAL A 178 -34.59 -79.50 -20.36
N PHE A 179 -33.39 -79.28 -20.91
CA PHE A 179 -32.72 -80.23 -21.79
C PHE A 179 -32.31 -81.52 -21.05
N GLU A 180 -31.73 -81.40 -19.86
CA GLU A 180 -31.34 -82.55 -19.01
C GLU A 180 -32.56 -83.41 -18.66
N ARG A 181 -33.71 -82.80 -18.31
CA ARG A 181 -34.96 -83.53 -18.07
C ARG A 181 -35.48 -84.27 -19.30
N LYS A 182 -35.33 -83.70 -20.51
CA LYS A 182 -35.70 -84.37 -21.75
C LYS A 182 -34.82 -85.60 -21.99
N LEU A 183 -33.51 -85.45 -21.86
CA LEU A 183 -32.57 -86.56 -21.99
C LEU A 183 -32.82 -87.67 -20.95
N GLU A 184 -33.12 -87.30 -19.70
CA GLU A 184 -33.49 -88.27 -18.66
C GLU A 184 -34.77 -89.03 -18.99
N ALA A 185 -35.77 -88.37 -19.59
CA ALA A 185 -37.01 -89.02 -20.03
C ALA A 185 -36.79 -89.95 -21.24
N GLU A 186 -36.00 -89.52 -22.22
CA GLU A 186 -35.62 -90.33 -23.39
C GLU A 186 -34.83 -91.58 -22.95
N TYR A 187 -33.81 -91.41 -22.10
CA TYR A 187 -33.02 -92.52 -21.58
C TYR A 187 -33.86 -93.49 -20.74
N ARG A 188 -34.80 -92.97 -19.93
CA ARG A 188 -35.76 -93.81 -19.21
C ARG A 188 -36.60 -94.66 -20.17
N LYS A 189 -37.09 -94.07 -21.25
CA LYS A 189 -37.90 -94.77 -22.24
C LYS A 189 -37.11 -95.90 -22.93
N GLU A 190 -35.86 -95.63 -23.31
CA GLU A 190 -34.96 -96.66 -23.87
C GLU A 190 -34.72 -97.82 -22.89
N LEU A 191 -34.55 -97.51 -21.61
CA LEU A 191 -34.40 -98.53 -20.57
C LEU A 191 -35.70 -99.33 -20.37
N GLU A 192 -36.87 -98.68 -20.38
CA GLU A 192 -38.18 -99.35 -20.28
C GLU A 192 -38.41 -100.31 -21.45
N GLU A 193 -38.06 -99.90 -22.68
CA GLU A 193 -38.15 -100.76 -23.88
C GLU A 193 -37.20 -101.96 -23.82
N TYR A 194 -35.96 -101.77 -23.36
CA TYR A 194 -34.96 -102.85 -23.27
C TYR A 194 -35.27 -103.88 -22.17
N TRP A 195 -35.86 -103.46 -21.05
CA TRP A 195 -36.12 -104.31 -19.89
C TRP A 195 -37.58 -104.82 -19.79
N ALA A 196 -38.43 -104.53 -20.78
CA ALA A 196 -39.87 -104.85 -20.77
C ALA A 196 -40.21 -106.34 -20.54
N GLU A 197 -39.33 -107.26 -20.95
CA GLU A 197 -39.56 -108.72 -20.88
C GLU A 197 -38.82 -109.42 -19.72
N LYS A 198 -38.20 -108.67 -18.79
CA LYS A 198 -37.36 -109.26 -17.72
C LYS A 198 -37.95 -109.08 -16.32
N GLU A 199 -37.89 -110.14 -15.49
CA GLU A 199 -38.50 -110.17 -14.15
C GLU A 199 -37.96 -109.12 -13.17
N ASP A 200 -36.69 -108.70 -13.30
CA ASP A 200 -36.04 -107.66 -12.47
C ASP A 200 -35.92 -106.28 -13.16
N GLY A 201 -36.63 -106.07 -14.27
CA GLY A 201 -36.47 -104.88 -15.12
C GLY A 201 -36.64 -103.55 -14.37
N ALA A 202 -37.63 -103.45 -13.47
CA ALA A 202 -37.92 -102.22 -12.74
C ALA A 202 -36.76 -101.76 -11.82
N GLN A 203 -36.13 -102.67 -11.07
CA GLN A 203 -35.01 -102.34 -10.19
C GLN A 203 -33.75 -101.95 -10.99
N GLN A 204 -33.52 -102.59 -12.14
CA GLN A 204 -32.40 -102.28 -13.02
C GLN A 204 -32.57 -100.92 -13.70
N ILE A 205 -33.78 -100.59 -14.17
CA ILE A 205 -34.12 -99.25 -14.69
C ILE A 205 -33.84 -98.18 -13.62
N GLU A 206 -34.31 -98.39 -12.38
CA GLU A 206 -34.12 -97.42 -11.31
C GLU A 206 -32.62 -97.23 -10.97
N THR A 207 -31.86 -98.33 -10.89
CA THR A 207 -30.42 -98.29 -10.60
C THR A 207 -29.65 -97.57 -11.71
N ALA A 208 -29.95 -97.87 -12.99
CA ALA A 208 -29.36 -97.20 -14.15
C ALA A 208 -29.71 -95.70 -14.19
N MET A 209 -30.97 -95.35 -13.92
CA MET A 209 -31.41 -93.95 -13.83
C MET A 209 -30.71 -93.19 -12.70
N ARG A 210 -30.60 -93.76 -11.50
CA ARG A 210 -29.86 -93.14 -10.37
C ARG A 210 -28.38 -92.95 -10.73
N ALA A 211 -27.75 -93.90 -11.40
CA ALA A 211 -26.37 -93.78 -11.84
C ALA A 211 -26.19 -92.67 -12.91
N TYR A 212 -27.14 -92.56 -13.84
CA TYR A 212 -27.18 -91.49 -14.85
C TYR A 212 -27.39 -90.11 -14.23
N MET A 213 -28.39 -89.95 -13.36
CA MET A 213 -28.66 -88.71 -12.63
C MET A 213 -27.45 -88.27 -11.79
N LYS A 214 -26.79 -89.19 -11.07
CA LYS A 214 -25.57 -88.89 -10.31
C LYS A 214 -24.43 -88.37 -11.20
N LYS A 215 -24.35 -88.81 -12.47
CA LYS A 215 -23.38 -88.30 -13.44
C LYS A 215 -23.75 -86.89 -13.91
N ASN A 216 -25.04 -86.62 -14.12
CA ASN A 216 -25.55 -85.28 -14.44
C ASN A 216 -25.31 -84.30 -13.29
N ASP A 217 -25.60 -84.70 -12.05
CA ASP A 217 -25.36 -83.88 -10.84
C ASP A 217 -23.89 -83.47 -10.71
N LYS A 218 -22.95 -84.40 -10.95
CA LYS A 218 -21.51 -84.08 -10.95
C LYS A 218 -21.15 -83.01 -11.98
N ARG A 219 -21.69 -83.13 -13.20
CA ARG A 219 -21.48 -82.14 -14.28
C ARG A 219 -22.15 -80.81 -13.94
N TYR A 220 -23.29 -80.84 -13.28
CA TYR A 220 -23.98 -79.65 -12.80
C TYR A 220 -23.15 -78.94 -11.74
N HIS A 221 -22.66 -79.64 -10.71
CA HIS A 221 -21.84 -79.02 -9.66
C HIS A 221 -20.56 -78.38 -10.22
N ALA A 222 -19.88 -79.06 -11.17
CA ALA A 222 -18.71 -78.49 -11.83
C ALA A 222 -19.05 -77.21 -12.61
N TRP A 223 -20.14 -77.23 -13.37
CA TRP A 223 -20.60 -76.05 -14.10
C TRP A 223 -21.06 -74.93 -13.16
N LYS A 224 -21.78 -75.27 -12.09
CA LYS A 224 -22.30 -74.34 -11.08
C LYS A 224 -21.15 -73.54 -10.47
N LYS A 225 -20.09 -74.25 -10.03
CA LYS A 225 -18.86 -73.69 -9.47
C LYS A 225 -18.18 -72.76 -10.48
N TRP A 226 -17.92 -73.23 -11.69
CA TRP A 226 -17.33 -72.41 -12.75
C TRP A 226 -18.14 -71.12 -13.01
N ARG A 227 -19.46 -71.24 -13.06
CA ARG A 227 -20.37 -70.11 -13.29
C ARG A 227 -20.37 -69.12 -12.13
N ASP A 228 -20.31 -69.59 -10.89
CA ASP A 228 -20.17 -68.72 -9.71
C ASP A 228 -18.83 -67.97 -9.75
N GLU A 229 -17.73 -68.65 -10.05
CA GLU A 229 -16.41 -68.03 -10.21
C GLU A 229 -16.39 -66.99 -11.33
N GLU A 230 -17.09 -67.24 -12.43
CA GLU A 230 -17.14 -66.33 -13.57
C GLU A 230 -18.03 -65.11 -13.32
N ILE A 231 -19.13 -65.28 -12.55
CA ILE A 231 -19.95 -64.18 -12.05
C ILE A 231 -19.11 -63.26 -11.16
N GLU A 232 -18.38 -63.82 -10.20
CA GLU A 232 -17.59 -63.04 -9.26
C GLU A 232 -16.48 -62.25 -9.96
N LYS A 233 -15.79 -62.84 -10.93
CA LYS A 233 -14.83 -62.10 -11.77
C LYS A 233 -15.48 -60.94 -12.51
N TYR A 234 -16.67 -61.17 -13.07
CA TYR A 234 -17.38 -60.13 -13.79
C TYR A 234 -17.83 -58.99 -12.85
N ARG A 235 -18.39 -59.32 -11.67
CA ARG A 235 -18.72 -58.33 -10.64
C ARG A 235 -17.50 -57.50 -10.29
N PHE A 236 -16.39 -58.17 -9.97
CA PHE A 236 -15.13 -57.51 -9.63
C PHE A 236 -14.69 -56.51 -10.71
N THR A 237 -14.70 -56.89 -12.00
CA THR A 237 -14.32 -55.97 -13.08
C THR A 237 -15.25 -54.75 -13.17
N VAL A 238 -16.57 -54.95 -13.05
CA VAL A 238 -17.52 -53.83 -13.14
C VAL A 238 -17.44 -52.92 -11.92
N GLU A 239 -17.26 -53.48 -10.72
CA GLU A 239 -17.08 -52.74 -9.47
C GLU A 239 -15.74 -52.01 -9.44
N GLU A 240 -14.68 -52.60 -9.99
CA GLU A 240 -13.38 -51.93 -10.17
C GLU A 240 -13.48 -50.74 -11.14
N GLU A 241 -14.19 -50.89 -12.26
CA GLU A 241 -14.50 -49.76 -13.16
C GLU A 241 -15.25 -48.62 -12.44
N GLN A 242 -16.18 -48.96 -11.55
CA GLN A 242 -16.91 -48.00 -10.74
C GLN A 242 -15.97 -47.30 -9.74
N ALA A 243 -15.18 -48.07 -8.98
CA ALA A 243 -14.25 -47.55 -7.99
C ALA A 243 -13.25 -46.56 -8.61
N ILE A 244 -12.65 -46.90 -9.77
CA ILE A 244 -11.73 -46.02 -10.49
C ILE A 244 -12.41 -44.68 -10.83
N ARG A 245 -13.67 -44.70 -11.29
CA ARG A 245 -14.39 -43.47 -11.63
C ARG A 245 -14.70 -42.63 -10.39
N GLU A 246 -15.03 -43.26 -9.28
CA GLU A 246 -15.27 -42.59 -8.00
C GLU A 246 -13.99 -41.94 -7.45
N GLU A 247 -12.86 -42.63 -7.49
CA GLU A 247 -11.56 -42.09 -7.11
C GLU A 247 -11.16 -40.88 -7.96
N LEU A 248 -11.43 -40.91 -9.27
CA LEU A 248 -11.21 -39.76 -10.15
C LEU A 248 -12.10 -38.55 -9.78
N MET A 249 -13.31 -38.78 -9.24
CA MET A 249 -14.15 -37.71 -8.71
C MET A 249 -13.53 -37.13 -7.43
N ASP A 250 -13.10 -37.98 -6.51
CA ASP A 250 -12.51 -37.54 -5.24
C ASP A 250 -11.20 -36.79 -5.47
N HIS A 251 -10.37 -37.25 -6.42
CA HIS A 251 -9.17 -36.53 -6.84
C HIS A 251 -9.51 -35.13 -7.39
N LYS A 252 -10.55 -34.99 -8.22
CA LYS A 252 -11.00 -33.68 -8.71
C LYS A 252 -11.47 -32.76 -7.58
N MET A 253 -12.15 -33.31 -6.57
CA MET A 253 -12.55 -32.55 -5.38
C MET A 253 -11.32 -32.05 -4.63
N HIS A 254 -10.36 -32.92 -4.37
CA HIS A 254 -9.11 -32.58 -3.69
C HIS A 254 -8.33 -31.48 -4.45
N CYS A 255 -8.18 -31.61 -5.76
CA CYS A 255 -7.52 -30.60 -6.59
C CYS A 255 -8.22 -29.25 -6.54
N LEU A 256 -9.56 -29.23 -6.52
CA LEU A 256 -10.33 -28.00 -6.36
C LEU A 256 -10.06 -27.36 -4.99
N GLU A 257 -10.16 -28.13 -3.91
CA GLU A 257 -9.92 -27.64 -2.55
C GLU A 257 -8.50 -27.10 -2.38
N GLU A 258 -7.49 -27.81 -2.92
CA GLU A 258 -6.11 -27.37 -2.87
C GLU A 258 -5.88 -26.07 -3.65
N SER A 259 -6.52 -25.93 -4.82
CA SER A 259 -6.45 -24.67 -5.59
C SER A 259 -7.01 -23.47 -4.84
N PHE A 260 -8.06 -23.65 -4.01
CA PHE A 260 -8.59 -22.59 -3.16
C PHE A 260 -7.73 -22.34 -1.93
N LYS A 261 -7.10 -23.36 -1.34
CA LYS A 261 -6.12 -23.16 -0.26
C LYS A 261 -4.95 -22.28 -0.72
N ILE A 262 -4.45 -22.52 -1.93
CA ILE A 262 -3.39 -21.70 -2.54
C ILE A 262 -3.88 -20.25 -2.70
N GLN A 263 -5.05 -20.03 -3.29
CA GLN A 263 -5.62 -18.68 -3.45
C GLN A 263 -5.81 -17.95 -2.11
N VAL A 264 -6.26 -18.66 -1.06
CA VAL A 264 -6.39 -18.09 0.29
C VAL A 264 -5.02 -17.71 0.86
N ALA A 265 -4.00 -18.53 0.65
CA ALA A 265 -2.64 -18.23 1.10
C ALA A 265 -2.05 -17.01 0.37
N GLU A 266 -2.22 -16.94 -0.96
CA GLU A 266 -1.81 -15.79 -1.78
C GLU A 266 -2.54 -14.50 -1.35
N PHE A 267 -3.84 -14.59 -1.09
CA PHE A 267 -4.63 -13.46 -0.61
C PHE A 267 -4.12 -12.95 0.74
N LYS A 268 -3.82 -13.84 1.70
CA LYS A 268 -3.25 -13.46 3.01
C LYS A 268 -1.88 -12.78 2.86
N LEU A 269 -1.07 -13.22 1.91
CA LEU A 269 0.22 -12.58 1.62
C LEU A 269 0.02 -11.17 1.04
N LYS A 270 -0.91 -11.02 0.10
CA LYS A 270 -1.30 -9.72 -0.46
C LYS A 270 -1.82 -8.77 0.63
N GLU A 271 -2.78 -9.22 1.43
CA GLU A 271 -3.36 -8.46 2.56
C GLU A 271 -2.25 -7.94 3.49
N LYS A 272 -1.34 -8.82 3.91
CA LYS A 272 -0.20 -8.42 4.74
C LYS A 272 0.72 -7.42 4.05
N ALA A 273 1.05 -7.63 2.77
CA ALA A 273 1.93 -6.73 2.02
C ALA A 273 1.31 -5.35 1.83
N GLU A 274 0.01 -5.27 1.57
CA GLU A 274 -0.71 -4.01 1.40
C GLU A 274 -0.81 -3.23 2.71
N LEU A 275 -1.02 -3.90 3.84
CA LEU A 275 -0.99 -3.25 5.17
C LEU A 275 0.41 -2.69 5.49
N LEU A 276 1.47 -3.47 5.25
CA LEU A 276 2.84 -3.01 5.45
C LEU A 276 3.20 -1.84 4.54
N TRP A 277 2.78 -1.90 3.28
CA TRP A 277 2.98 -0.81 2.34
C TRP A 277 2.22 0.45 2.77
N PHE A 278 1.00 0.29 3.27
CA PHE A 278 0.21 1.41 3.77
C PHE A 278 0.85 2.07 5.00
N ASP A 279 1.35 1.28 5.95
CA ASP A 279 2.08 1.79 7.11
C ASP A 279 3.35 2.56 6.67
N LEU A 280 4.09 2.06 5.68
CA LEU A 280 5.24 2.77 5.09
C LEU A 280 4.85 4.11 4.45
N VAL A 281 3.71 4.16 3.77
CA VAL A 281 3.18 5.41 3.19
C VAL A 281 2.83 6.42 4.28
N ILE A 282 2.28 5.98 5.41
CA ILE A 282 2.01 6.84 6.57
C ILE A 282 3.32 7.40 7.14
N ASP A 283 4.31 6.53 7.35
CA ASP A 283 5.62 6.94 7.86
C ASP A 283 6.27 7.99 6.96
N GLU A 284 6.22 7.78 5.64
CA GLU A 284 6.78 8.69 4.66
C GLU A 284 6.05 10.04 4.62
N ARG A 285 4.71 10.04 4.66
CA ARG A 285 3.92 11.28 4.73
C ARG A 285 4.24 12.06 6.02
N THR A 286 4.38 11.35 7.14
CA THR A 286 4.74 11.94 8.43
C THR A 286 6.14 12.57 8.38
N ARG A 287 7.10 11.87 7.78
CA ARG A 287 8.46 12.37 7.53
C ARG A 287 8.44 13.64 6.68
N MET A 288 7.72 13.62 5.55
CA MET A 288 7.63 14.77 4.64
C MET A 288 7.02 16.01 5.32
N ILE A 289 5.93 15.86 6.09
CA ILE A 289 5.32 16.98 6.81
C ILE A 289 6.29 17.56 7.85
N LYS A 290 7.03 16.70 8.55
CA LYS A 290 8.03 17.13 9.53
C LYS A 290 9.17 17.92 8.86
N GLU A 291 9.68 17.42 7.73
CA GLU A 291 10.73 18.11 6.96
C GLU A 291 10.24 19.47 6.44
N LEU A 292 9.00 19.55 5.96
CA LEU A 292 8.39 20.81 5.53
C LEU A 292 8.23 21.81 6.69
N GLU A 293 7.83 21.34 7.88
CA GLU A 293 7.76 22.17 9.07
C GLU A 293 9.16 22.72 9.43
N GLU A 294 10.19 21.86 9.44
CA GLU A 294 11.56 22.25 9.75
C GLU A 294 12.08 23.32 8.78
N VAL A 295 11.89 23.11 7.48
CA VAL A 295 12.29 24.08 6.43
C VAL A 295 11.57 25.42 6.59
N GLU A 296 10.24 25.42 6.82
CA GLU A 296 9.51 26.67 7.04
C GLU A 296 9.95 27.38 8.33
N ARG A 297 10.25 26.65 9.41
CA ARG A 297 10.73 27.26 10.67
C ARG A 297 12.14 27.85 10.54
N GLU A 298 13.00 27.27 9.72
CA GLU A 298 14.35 27.76 9.43
C GLU A 298 14.36 28.98 8.51
N ALA A 299 13.39 29.09 7.59
CA ALA A 299 13.28 30.24 6.69
C ALA A 299 13.05 31.58 7.42
N GLY A 300 12.40 31.53 8.60
CA GLY A 300 12.20 32.69 9.47
C GLY A 300 11.11 33.67 9.00
N ALA A 301 10.83 34.68 9.84
CA ALA A 301 9.87 35.73 9.52
C ALA A 301 10.48 36.70 8.50
N GLY A 302 9.89 36.79 7.30
CA GLY A 302 10.22 37.87 6.36
C GLY A 302 9.85 39.24 6.93
N ASP A 303 10.41 40.31 6.36
CA ASP A 303 10.17 41.70 6.83
C ASP A 303 8.68 42.11 6.76
N ASP A 304 7.88 41.47 5.89
CA ASP A 304 6.44 41.69 5.70
C ASP A 304 5.54 40.71 6.49
N PHE A 305 6.07 39.93 7.45
CA PHE A 305 5.25 38.95 8.17
C PHE A 305 4.26 39.63 9.14
N ASP A 306 2.99 39.67 8.73
CA ASP A 306 1.85 40.08 9.55
C ASP A 306 0.96 38.88 9.89
N ILE A 307 0.81 38.61 11.20
CA ILE A 307 -0.02 37.52 11.72
C ILE A 307 -1.50 37.84 11.60
N GLU A 308 -1.88 39.13 11.66
CA GLU A 308 -3.27 39.57 11.58
C GLU A 308 -3.84 39.40 10.16
N ALA A 309 -2.97 39.37 9.14
CA ALA A 309 -3.34 39.09 7.75
C ALA A 309 -3.62 37.60 7.46
N HIS A 310 -3.21 36.70 8.37
CA HIS A 310 -3.44 35.27 8.28
C HIS A 310 -4.12 34.76 9.57
N PRO A 311 -5.40 35.12 9.80
CA PRO A 311 -6.18 34.44 10.82
C PRO A 311 -6.19 32.98 10.42
N GLY A 312 -5.74 32.10 11.33
CA GLY A 312 -5.75 30.66 11.08
C GLY A 312 -7.09 30.19 10.52
N LEU A 313 -7.06 29.12 9.73
CA LEU A 313 -8.30 28.47 9.30
C LEU A 313 -9.15 28.21 10.56
N PRO A 314 -10.44 28.61 10.55
CA PRO A 314 -11.22 28.70 11.77
C PRO A 314 -11.23 27.37 12.53
N LEU A 315 -10.79 27.43 13.79
CA LEU A 315 -10.89 26.35 14.76
C LEU A 315 -12.37 26.10 15.05
N ASN A 316 -12.89 24.98 14.56
CA ASN A 316 -14.23 24.42 14.81
C ASN A 316 -15.41 25.16 14.14
N GLY A 317 -15.92 24.57 13.06
CA GLY A 317 -17.18 23.80 13.16
C GLY A 317 -18.54 24.52 13.17
N ASP A 318 -18.66 25.81 12.87
CA ASP A 318 -19.97 26.50 12.83
C ASP A 318 -20.32 27.12 11.47
N GLU A 319 -19.83 26.55 10.37
CA GLU A 319 -20.43 26.79 9.05
C GLU A 319 -20.89 25.47 8.43
N ALA A 320 -22.20 25.45 8.18
CA ALA A 320 -22.94 24.39 7.52
C ALA A 320 -22.08 23.59 6.54
N GLY A 321 -21.74 22.36 6.93
CA GLY A 321 -21.18 21.40 6.00
C GLY A 321 -22.06 21.35 4.75
N PRO A 322 -21.48 21.29 3.53
CA PRO A 322 -22.26 21.14 2.33
C PRO A 322 -23.13 19.91 2.51
N SER A 323 -24.43 20.18 2.45
CA SER A 323 -25.56 19.28 2.52
C SER A 323 -25.19 17.79 2.50
N HIS A 324 -25.74 17.13 3.51
CA HIS A 324 -25.95 15.70 3.62
C HIS A 324 -26.79 15.13 2.45
N THR A 325 -26.35 15.30 1.20
CA THR A 325 -26.92 14.70 -0.01
C THR A 325 -26.00 15.05 -1.18
N ARG A 326 -25.00 14.21 -1.48
CA ARG A 326 -24.53 13.87 -2.85
C ARG A 326 -23.28 12.98 -2.82
N TRP A 327 -23.33 11.85 -2.10
CA TRP A 327 -22.60 10.69 -2.61
C TRP A 327 -23.39 10.22 -3.83
N GLY A 328 -23.05 10.80 -4.99
CA GLY A 328 -23.51 10.30 -6.26
C GLY A 328 -23.26 8.81 -6.28
N ALA A 329 -24.29 8.04 -6.60
CA ALA A 329 -24.17 6.63 -6.90
C ALA A 329 -22.89 6.45 -7.73
N ILE A 330 -21.87 5.82 -7.13
CA ILE A 330 -20.81 5.20 -7.89
C ILE A 330 -21.57 4.14 -8.69
N GLN A 331 -21.93 4.48 -9.93
CA GLN A 331 -22.41 3.51 -10.88
C GLN A 331 -21.35 2.42 -10.88
N GLU A 332 -21.74 1.21 -10.47
CA GLU A 332 -20.94 0.03 -10.70
C GLU A 332 -20.46 0.11 -12.16
N PRO A 333 -19.15 0.03 -12.44
CA PRO A 333 -18.72 -0.16 -13.81
C PRO A 333 -19.43 -1.43 -14.28
N LYS A 334 -20.32 -1.28 -15.28
CA LYS A 334 -21.04 -2.40 -15.89
C LYS A 334 -20.02 -3.50 -16.13
N ARG A 335 -20.15 -4.60 -15.38
CA ARG A 335 -19.35 -5.80 -15.60
C ARG A 335 -19.54 -6.19 -17.06
N LYS A 336 -18.53 -5.96 -17.91
CA LYS A 336 -18.44 -6.72 -19.15
C LYS A 336 -18.32 -8.17 -18.71
N ALA A 337 -19.27 -9.00 -19.13
CA ALA A 337 -19.19 -10.44 -18.96
C ALA A 337 -17.80 -10.90 -19.46
N PRO A 338 -17.14 -11.86 -18.77
CA PRO A 338 -15.93 -12.45 -19.30
C PRO A 338 -16.23 -12.99 -20.70
N ALA A 339 -15.35 -12.70 -21.65
CA ALA A 339 -15.44 -13.28 -22.99
C ALA A 339 -15.53 -14.81 -22.86
N PRO A 340 -16.40 -15.48 -23.63
CA PRO A 340 -16.41 -16.94 -23.65
C PRO A 340 -15.03 -17.44 -24.08
N PRO A 341 -14.57 -18.59 -23.57
CA PRO A 341 -13.28 -19.14 -23.98
C PRO A 341 -13.26 -19.28 -25.50
N THR A 342 -12.21 -18.72 -26.11
CA THR A 342 -11.87 -18.89 -27.51
C THR A 342 -11.97 -20.36 -27.85
N LYS A 343 -12.80 -20.71 -28.83
CA LYS A 343 -12.80 -22.04 -29.43
C LYS A 343 -11.37 -22.30 -29.89
N ILE A 344 -10.71 -23.27 -29.25
CA ILE A 344 -9.55 -23.92 -29.83
C ILE A 344 -10.07 -24.53 -31.12
N GLU A 345 -9.71 -23.92 -32.25
CA GLU A 345 -9.88 -24.53 -33.55
C GLU A 345 -9.19 -25.89 -33.48
N LYS A 346 -10.01 -26.94 -33.57
CA LYS A 346 -9.51 -28.26 -33.92
C LYS A 346 -8.89 -28.09 -35.30
N SER A 347 -7.56 -28.06 -35.37
CA SER A 347 -6.84 -28.35 -36.59
C SER A 347 -7.19 -29.79 -36.96
N ASP A 348 -8.07 -29.94 -37.95
CA ASP A 348 -8.28 -31.18 -38.65
C ASP A 348 -6.95 -31.58 -39.29
N SER A 349 -6.22 -32.48 -38.63
CA SER A 349 -5.16 -33.23 -39.26
C SER A 349 -5.83 -34.24 -40.19
N GLU A 350 -5.85 -33.91 -41.49
CA GLU A 350 -6.03 -34.85 -42.58
C GLU A 350 -5.00 -36.00 -42.42
N ILE A 351 -5.45 -37.12 -41.87
CA ILE A 351 -4.79 -38.41 -42.09
C ILE A 351 -5.35 -38.95 -43.40
N THR A 352 -4.61 -38.68 -44.46
CA THR A 352 -4.74 -39.30 -45.75
C THR A 352 -4.57 -40.82 -45.62
N LYS A 353 -5.62 -41.56 -45.99
CA LYS A 353 -5.49 -42.96 -46.40
C LYS A 353 -4.73 -42.99 -47.71
N SER A 354 -3.42 -43.21 -47.66
CA SER A 354 -2.67 -43.77 -48.78
C SER A 354 -2.67 -45.28 -48.63
N GLY A 355 -3.51 -45.94 -49.44
CA GLY A 355 -3.38 -47.35 -49.74
C GLY A 355 -2.05 -47.57 -50.46
N GLY A 356 -1.12 -48.23 -49.79
CA GLY A 356 0.04 -48.85 -50.40
C GLY A 356 -0.35 -50.24 -50.90
N ASN A 357 -0.58 -50.32 -52.20
CA ASN A 357 -0.34 -51.52 -52.98
C ASN A 357 1.14 -51.88 -52.83
N GLU A 358 1.48 -53.10 -52.44
CA GLU A 358 2.56 -53.89 -53.06
C GLU A 358 2.70 -55.28 -52.40
N THR A 359 2.79 -56.28 -53.29
CA THR A 359 3.16 -57.70 -53.16
C THR A 359 2.18 -58.69 -52.57
#